data_AF-X1A1G5-F1
#
_entry.id   AF-X1A1G5-F1
#
_cell.length_a   1.000
_cell.length_b   1.000
_cell.length_c   1.000
_cell.angle_alpha   90.00
_cell.angle_beta   90.00
_cell.angle_gamma   90.00
#
_symmetry.space_group_name_H-M   'P 1'
#
loop_
_entity.id
_entity.type
_entity.pdbx_description
1 polymer ?
#
loop_
_entity_poly.entity_id
_entity_poly.type
_entity_poly.pdbx_seq_one_letter_code
_entity_poly.pdbx_strand_id
1 'polypeptide(L)'
;MGINFNRAIDAFKRSVKIDKTFEDAWELLSYAYGQIEEHEKEIEAYLKALEYGSELEDTWYNLGLAYYGKGDYEKLKDIITKRRKLQGIFLYEGVVYPMSQEKKKWYEDLRKRSGYEIKASFDKIAFSDAIEKKVDIKIAIDIISLAYEDSYDTAVLVSGDGDFVPVLKKVKELDKNMEVWAFRYSLANVKLS
;
A
#
# COMPACT_ATOMS: atom_id res chain seq x y z
N MET A 1 -21.03 18.82 -4.20
CA MET A 1 -21.97 17.68 -4.20
C MET A 1 -21.10 16.42 -4.16
N GLY A 2 -20.97 15.76 -3.01
CA GLY A 2 -20.11 14.58 -2.89
C GLY A 2 -20.69 13.41 -3.70
N ILE A 3 -19.82 12.61 -4.31
CA ILE A 3 -20.24 11.37 -5.00
C ILE A 3 -20.88 10.45 -3.95
N ASN A 4 -22.13 10.03 -4.18
CA ASN A 4 -22.79 9.05 -3.31
C ASN A 4 -22.40 7.65 -3.80
N PHE A 5 -21.39 7.07 -3.17
CA PHE A 5 -20.85 5.75 -3.55
C PHE A 5 -21.85 4.60 -3.35
N ASN A 6 -22.80 4.72 -2.41
CA ASN A 6 -23.84 3.70 -2.23
C ASN A 6 -24.73 3.55 -3.48
N ARG A 7 -25.08 4.66 -4.14
CA ARG A 7 -25.84 4.61 -5.40
C ARG A 7 -25.02 4.00 -6.54
N ALA A 8 -23.72 4.29 -6.58
CA ALA A 8 -22.81 3.70 -7.55
C ALA A 8 -22.69 2.18 -7.35
N ILE A 9 -22.52 1.73 -6.09
CA ILE A 9 -22.53 0.32 -5.69
C ILE A 9 -23.81 -0.36 -6.17
N ASP A 10 -24.98 0.22 -5.90
CA ASP A 10 -26.26 -0.37 -6.34
C ASP A 10 -26.36 -0.51 -7.86
N ALA A 11 -25.87 0.49 -8.61
CA ALA A 11 -25.87 0.45 -10.07
C ALA A 11 -24.92 -0.63 -10.60
N PHE A 12 -23.68 -0.68 -10.11
CA PHE A 12 -22.70 -1.67 -10.56
C PHE A 12 -23.06 -3.09 -10.11
N LYS A 13 -23.66 -3.28 -8.93
CA LYS A 13 -24.23 -4.58 -8.51
C LYS A 13 -25.32 -5.07 -9.45
N ARG A 14 -26.13 -4.18 -10.03
CA ARG A 14 -27.10 -4.55 -11.07
C ARG A 14 -26.40 -4.90 -12.38
N SER A 15 -25.37 -4.14 -12.75
CA SER A 15 -24.56 -4.40 -13.95
C SER A 15 -23.97 -5.81 -13.92
N VAL A 16 -23.24 -6.16 -12.86
CA VAL A 16 -22.61 -7.49 -12.71
C VAL A 16 -23.63 -8.62 -12.51
N LYS A 17 -24.88 -8.30 -12.17
CA LYS A 17 -25.98 -9.28 -12.12
C LYS A 17 -26.53 -9.58 -13.52
N ILE A 18 -26.55 -8.58 -14.40
CA ILE A 18 -27.00 -8.71 -15.80
C ILE A 18 -25.91 -9.44 -16.60
N ASP A 19 -24.67 -8.97 -16.48
CA ASP A 19 -23.51 -9.57 -17.11
C ASP A 19 -22.40 -9.76 -16.08
N LYS A 20 -22.18 -11.00 -15.66
CA LYS A 20 -21.14 -11.33 -14.70
C LYS A 20 -19.74 -11.22 -15.29
N THR A 21 -19.60 -11.30 -16.60
CA THR A 21 -18.29 -11.24 -17.27
C THR A 21 -17.84 -9.82 -17.56
N PHE A 22 -18.67 -8.82 -17.26
CA PHE A 22 -18.33 -7.42 -17.45
C PHE A 22 -17.33 -6.94 -16.37
N GLU A 23 -16.06 -7.05 -16.70
CA GLU A 23 -14.90 -6.76 -15.88
C GLU A 23 -14.86 -5.30 -15.41
N ASP A 24 -15.15 -4.32 -16.28
CA ASP A 24 -15.16 -2.89 -15.90
C ASP A 24 -16.19 -2.61 -14.79
N ALA A 25 -17.34 -3.29 -14.82
CA ALA A 25 -18.36 -3.13 -13.79
C ALA A 25 -17.90 -3.70 -12.44
N TRP A 26 -17.10 -4.78 -12.45
CA TRP A 26 -16.47 -5.30 -11.24
C TRP A 26 -15.43 -4.32 -10.70
N GLU A 27 -14.58 -3.73 -11.54
CA GLU A 27 -13.58 -2.75 -11.09
C GLU A 27 -14.21 -1.49 -10.51
N LEU A 28 -15.22 -0.94 -11.18
CA LEU A 28 -15.94 0.24 -10.70
C LEU A 28 -16.70 -0.07 -9.40
N LEU A 29 -17.18 -1.29 -9.24
CA LEU A 29 -17.76 -1.77 -7.99
C LEU A 29 -16.71 -1.86 -6.88
N SER A 30 -15.51 -2.40 -7.16
CA SER A 30 -14.39 -2.45 -6.21
C SER A 30 -14.01 -1.05 -5.74
N TYR A 31 -13.81 -0.14 -6.71
CA TYR A 31 -13.49 1.25 -6.43
C TYR A 31 -14.54 1.89 -5.52
N ALA A 32 -15.83 1.69 -5.82
CA ALA A 32 -16.90 2.24 -4.99
C ALA A 32 -16.94 1.64 -3.58
N TYR A 33 -16.59 0.36 -3.40
CA TYR A 33 -16.43 -0.25 -2.08
C TYR A 33 -15.23 0.30 -1.31
N GLY A 34 -14.08 0.51 -1.97
CA GLY A 34 -12.90 1.12 -1.34
C GLY A 34 -13.19 2.55 -0.86
N GLN A 35 -14.05 3.28 -1.54
CA GLN A 35 -14.49 4.63 -1.13
C GLN A 35 -15.37 4.68 0.11
N ILE A 36 -15.91 3.54 0.54
CA ILE A 36 -16.65 3.40 1.78
C ILE A 36 -15.92 2.49 2.78
N GLU A 37 -14.63 2.24 2.55
CA GLU A 37 -13.74 1.43 3.40
C GLU A 37 -14.23 -0.02 3.62
N GLU A 38 -15.04 -0.54 2.69
CA GLU A 38 -15.50 -1.92 2.69
C GLU A 38 -14.47 -2.84 2.01
N HIS A 39 -13.28 -2.93 2.60
CA HIS A 39 -12.11 -3.55 1.99
C HIS A 39 -12.30 -5.03 1.61
N GLU A 40 -13.07 -5.81 2.38
CA GLU A 40 -13.44 -7.18 2.01
C GLU A 40 -14.13 -7.24 0.64
N LYS A 41 -15.11 -6.36 0.43
CA LYS A 41 -15.92 -6.36 -0.79
C LYS A 41 -15.15 -5.74 -1.96
N GLU A 42 -14.31 -4.74 -1.66
CA GLU A 42 -13.36 -4.18 -2.62
C GLU A 42 -12.44 -5.27 -3.18
N ILE A 43 -11.82 -6.07 -2.31
CA ILE A 43 -10.95 -7.19 -2.69
C ILE A 43 -11.73 -8.24 -3.51
N GLU A 44 -12.92 -8.64 -3.06
CA GLU A 44 -13.75 -9.62 -3.76
C GLU A 44 -14.06 -9.16 -5.20
N ALA A 45 -14.45 -7.89 -5.36
CA ALA A 45 -14.80 -7.35 -6.67
C ALA A 45 -13.56 -7.23 -7.58
N TYR A 46 -12.38 -6.88 -7.06
CA TYR A 46 -11.15 -6.85 -7.86
C TYR A 46 -10.72 -8.25 -8.31
N LEU A 47 -10.84 -9.25 -7.42
CA LEU A 47 -10.58 -10.64 -7.78
C LEU A 47 -11.55 -11.14 -8.87
N LYS A 48 -12.81 -10.71 -8.83
CA LYS A 48 -13.79 -11.00 -9.89
C LYS A 48 -13.43 -10.33 -11.21
N ALA A 49 -13.04 -9.06 -11.20
CA ALA A 49 -12.56 -8.38 -12.42
C ALA A 49 -11.40 -9.14 -13.07
N LEU A 50 -10.42 -9.58 -12.27
CA LEU A 50 -9.29 -10.39 -12.75
C LEU A 50 -9.72 -11.79 -13.24
N GLU A 51 -10.66 -12.45 -12.56
CA GLU A 51 -11.23 -13.73 -12.98
C GLU A 51 -11.89 -13.65 -14.36
N TYR A 52 -12.55 -12.52 -14.66
CA TYR A 52 -13.21 -12.28 -15.94
C TYR A 52 -12.31 -11.68 -17.02
N GLY A 53 -11.02 -11.53 -16.75
CA GLY A 53 -10.03 -11.17 -17.75
C GLY A 53 -9.73 -9.68 -17.83
N SER A 54 -9.93 -8.91 -16.75
CA SER A 54 -9.38 -7.56 -16.68
C SER A 54 -7.89 -7.58 -17.03
N GLU A 55 -7.55 -6.86 -18.10
CA GLU A 55 -6.17 -6.66 -18.56
C GLU A 55 -5.59 -5.32 -18.09
N LEU A 56 -6.36 -4.55 -17.31
CA LEU A 56 -5.89 -3.28 -16.79
C LEU A 56 -4.76 -3.52 -15.79
N GLU A 57 -3.58 -3.00 -16.11
CA GLU A 57 -2.39 -3.09 -15.26
C GLU A 57 -2.66 -2.52 -13.84
N ASP A 58 -3.51 -1.49 -13.79
CA ASP A 58 -3.98 -0.83 -12.56
C ASP A 58 -4.76 -1.77 -11.62
N THR A 59 -5.34 -2.87 -12.10
CA THR A 59 -6.22 -3.73 -11.30
C THR A 59 -5.44 -4.52 -10.25
N TRP A 60 -4.25 -5.03 -10.60
CA TRP A 60 -3.34 -5.63 -9.62
C TRP A 60 -2.80 -4.59 -8.63
N TYR A 61 -2.53 -3.37 -9.11
CA TYR A 61 -2.09 -2.27 -8.25
C TYR A 61 -3.14 -1.93 -7.19
N ASN A 62 -4.37 -1.71 -7.63
CA ASN A 62 -5.48 -1.37 -6.74
C ASN A 62 -5.85 -2.52 -5.81
N LEU A 63 -5.79 -3.78 -6.27
CA LEU A 63 -5.97 -4.94 -5.40
C LEU A 63 -4.91 -4.99 -4.29
N GLY A 64 -3.64 -4.70 -4.62
CA GLY A 64 -2.58 -4.61 -3.61
C GLY A 64 -2.86 -3.52 -2.59
N LEU A 65 -3.31 -2.34 -3.04
CA LEU A 65 -3.72 -1.26 -2.13
C LEU A 65 -4.92 -1.64 -1.25
N ALA A 66 -5.89 -2.39 -1.78
CA ALA A 66 -7.01 -2.90 -1.00
C ALA A 66 -6.54 -3.87 0.10
N TYR A 67 -5.59 -4.77 -0.21
CA TYR A 67 -4.95 -5.62 0.81
C TYR A 67 -4.14 -4.81 1.83
N TYR A 68 -3.44 -3.75 1.40
CA TYR A 68 -2.77 -2.82 2.30
C TYR A 68 -3.76 -2.13 3.26
N GLY A 69 -4.88 -1.61 2.74
CA GLY A 69 -5.93 -0.98 3.55
C GLY A 69 -6.57 -1.94 4.56
N LYS A 70 -6.73 -3.21 4.18
CA LYS A 70 -7.16 -4.29 5.08
C LYS A 70 -6.09 -4.72 6.10
N GLY A 71 -4.82 -4.36 5.89
CA GLY A 71 -3.68 -4.83 6.70
C GLY A 71 -3.20 -6.25 6.38
N ASP A 72 -3.59 -6.80 5.22
CA ASP A 72 -3.09 -8.09 4.73
C ASP A 72 -1.77 -7.90 3.96
N TYR A 73 -0.69 -7.69 4.72
CA TYR A 73 0.63 -7.45 4.17
C TYR A 73 1.21 -8.66 3.42
N GLU A 74 0.78 -9.88 3.73
CA GLU A 74 1.23 -11.08 3.00
C GLU A 74 0.72 -11.08 1.58
N LYS A 75 -0.58 -10.79 1.39
CA LYS A 75 -1.15 -10.68 0.04
C LYS A 75 -0.58 -9.50 -0.73
N LEU A 76 -0.35 -8.38 -0.06
CA LEU A 76 0.36 -7.24 -0.65
C LEU A 76 1.77 -7.65 -1.12
N LYS A 77 2.53 -8.36 -0.27
CA LYS A 77 3.86 -8.87 -0.61
C LYS A 77 3.81 -9.76 -1.84
N ASP A 78 2.86 -10.70 -1.91
CA ASP A 78 2.72 -11.60 -3.06
C ASP A 78 2.47 -10.80 -4.35
N ILE A 79 1.59 -9.78 -4.29
CA ILE A 79 1.26 -8.90 -5.43
C ILE A 79 2.45 -8.05 -5.87
N ILE A 80 3.20 -7.48 -4.92
CA ILE A 80 4.37 -6.65 -5.24
C ILE A 80 5.49 -7.53 -5.78
N THR A 81 5.82 -8.61 -5.09
CA THR A 81 7.00 -9.42 -5.44
C THR A 81 6.80 -10.16 -6.75
N LYS A 82 5.62 -10.72 -7.04
CA LYS A 82 5.36 -11.52 -8.25
C LYS A 82 6.46 -12.57 -8.49
N ARG A 83 7.36 -12.30 -9.46
CA ARG A 83 8.51 -13.17 -9.84
C ARG A 83 9.87 -12.60 -9.39
N ARG A 84 9.88 -11.48 -8.68
CA ARG A 84 11.08 -10.79 -8.20
C ARG A 84 11.63 -11.50 -6.97
N LYS A 85 12.95 -11.60 -6.87
CA LYS A 85 13.61 -12.05 -5.64
C LYS A 85 13.50 -10.96 -4.58
N LEU A 86 12.79 -11.25 -3.51
CA LEU A 86 12.67 -10.35 -2.38
C LEU A 86 13.99 -10.31 -1.59
N GLN A 87 14.54 -9.11 -1.38
CA GLN A 87 15.73 -8.90 -0.56
C GLN A 87 15.38 -8.59 0.90
N GLY A 88 14.33 -7.80 1.13
CA GLY A 88 13.83 -7.48 2.45
C GLY A 88 12.55 -6.65 2.38
N ILE A 89 11.77 -6.68 3.46
CA ILE A 89 10.59 -5.84 3.64
C ILE A 89 10.75 -5.05 4.92
N PHE A 90 10.62 -3.74 4.84
CA PHE A 90 10.78 -2.86 5.99
C PHE A 90 9.44 -2.24 6.37
N LEU A 91 8.98 -2.51 7.59
CA LEU A 91 7.81 -1.83 8.15
C LEU A 91 8.25 -0.72 9.08
N TYR A 92 7.86 0.51 8.76
CA TYR A 92 8.10 1.69 9.58
C TYR A 92 6.79 2.14 10.20
N GLU A 93 6.77 2.22 11.52
CA GLU A 93 5.59 2.64 12.25
C GLU A 93 6.02 3.47 13.47
N GLY A 94 5.30 4.56 13.71
CA GLY A 94 5.40 5.33 14.94
C GLY A 94 4.66 4.62 16.05
N VAL A 95 5.41 4.08 17.02
CA VAL A 95 4.82 3.35 18.15
C VAL A 95 4.57 4.29 19.34
N VAL A 96 3.36 4.21 19.91
CA VAL A 96 3.01 4.82 21.21
C VAL A 96 3.26 3.82 22.33
N TYR A 97 3.91 4.28 23.40
CA TYR A 97 4.09 3.50 24.62
C TYR A 97 3.10 3.92 25.72
N PRO A 98 2.54 2.97 26.50
CA PRO A 98 2.74 1.52 26.42
C PRO A 98 1.99 0.85 25.27
N MET A 99 2.65 -0.09 24.60
CA MET A 99 2.05 -0.90 23.53
C MET A 99 1.18 -2.03 24.10
N SER A 100 0.01 -2.26 23.52
CA SER A 100 -0.86 -3.39 23.87
C SER A 100 -0.19 -4.74 23.59
N GLN A 101 -0.57 -5.78 24.35
CA GLN A 101 -0.04 -7.13 24.13
C GLN A 101 -0.44 -7.70 22.77
N GLU A 102 -1.64 -7.37 22.30
CA GLU A 102 -2.10 -7.75 20.96
C GLU A 102 -1.19 -7.20 19.87
N LYS A 103 -0.84 -5.90 19.93
CA LYS A 103 0.05 -5.26 18.95
C LYS A 103 1.48 -5.80 19.03
N LYS A 104 1.98 -6.12 20.23
CA LYS A 104 3.28 -6.80 20.40
C LYS A 104 3.28 -8.17 19.72
N LYS A 105 2.26 -8.98 20.00
CA LYS A 105 2.10 -10.31 19.39
C LYS A 105 2.01 -10.21 17.87
N TRP A 106 1.25 -9.24 17.36
CA TRP A 106 1.14 -8.98 15.94
C TRP A 106 2.50 -8.71 15.28
N TYR A 107 3.34 -7.86 15.87
CA TYR A 107 4.70 -7.62 15.38
C TYR A 107 5.60 -8.86 15.43
N GLU A 108 5.51 -9.66 16.49
CA GLU A 108 6.26 -10.91 16.59
C GLU A 108 5.85 -11.92 15.52
N ASP A 109 4.54 -12.06 15.30
CA ASP A 109 4.00 -12.95 14.29
C ASP A 109 4.41 -12.49 12.89
N LEU A 110 4.43 -11.18 12.62
CA LEU A 110 4.91 -10.63 11.35
C LEU A 110 6.42 -10.86 11.14
N ARG A 111 7.26 -10.69 12.18
CA ARG A 111 8.72 -10.99 12.10
C ARG A 111 9.02 -12.46 11.83
N LYS A 112 8.18 -13.37 12.32
CA LYS A 112 8.33 -14.81 12.09
C LYS A 112 7.97 -15.22 10.67
N ARG A 113 7.15 -14.40 9.97
CA ARG A 113 6.83 -14.62 8.55
C ARG A 113 8.03 -14.17 7.71
N SER A 114 8.43 -15.01 6.76
CA SER A 114 9.69 -14.87 6.03
C SER A 114 9.79 -13.53 5.28
N GLY A 115 10.87 -12.78 5.53
CA GLY A 115 11.27 -11.60 4.75
C GLY A 115 10.96 -10.23 5.37
N TYR A 116 10.29 -10.16 6.52
CA TYR A 116 9.97 -8.89 7.19
C TYR A 116 11.00 -8.47 8.24
N GLU A 117 11.62 -7.32 8.03
CA GLU A 117 12.37 -6.57 9.02
C GLU A 117 11.55 -5.39 9.54
N ILE A 118 11.06 -5.49 10.78
CA ILE A 118 10.25 -4.42 11.37
C ILE A 118 11.18 -3.36 11.96
N LYS A 119 11.26 -2.22 11.28
CA LYS A 119 12.03 -1.02 11.66
C LYS A 119 11.14 0.02 12.31
N ALA A 120 10.44 -0.35 13.38
CA ALA A 120 9.64 0.58 14.19
C ALA A 120 10.51 1.72 14.76
N SER A 121 9.98 2.94 14.77
CA SER A 121 10.56 4.07 15.51
C SER A 121 9.73 4.29 16.77
N PHE A 122 10.43 4.35 17.91
CA PHE A 122 9.84 4.51 19.22
C PHE A 122 9.66 6.00 19.52
N ASP A 123 8.80 6.67 18.76
CA ASP A 123 8.74 8.14 18.77
C ASP A 123 7.70 8.72 19.74
N LYS A 124 6.76 7.92 20.26
CA LYS A 124 5.70 8.42 21.15
C LYS A 124 5.82 7.85 22.56
N ILE A 125 6.55 8.56 23.40
CA ILE A 125 6.35 8.50 24.84
C ILE A 125 5.15 9.41 25.16
N ALA A 126 4.12 8.89 25.82
CA ALA A 126 2.85 9.60 26.10
C ALA A 126 2.96 10.86 26.99
N PHE A 127 4.15 11.41 27.19
CA PHE A 127 4.44 12.55 28.09
C PHE A 127 4.65 13.89 27.37
N SER A 128 4.71 13.94 26.03
CA SER A 128 5.02 15.17 25.30
C SER A 128 4.14 15.32 24.05
N ASP A 129 3.43 16.44 23.95
CA ASP A 129 2.53 16.81 22.84
C ASP A 129 3.27 17.09 21.51
N ALA A 130 4.60 17.06 21.50
CA ALA A 130 5.41 17.22 20.29
C ALA A 130 5.63 15.86 19.59
N ILE A 131 5.03 15.69 18.40
CA ILE A 131 5.26 14.55 17.53
C ILE A 131 6.50 14.84 16.67
N GLU A 132 7.62 14.19 16.93
CA GLU A 132 8.78 14.24 16.04
C GLU A 132 8.61 13.19 14.94
N LYS A 133 8.36 13.62 13.69
CA LYS A 133 8.27 12.74 12.53
C LYS A 133 9.67 12.22 12.13
N LYS A 134 10.20 11.23 12.84
CA LYS A 134 11.49 10.58 12.48
C LYS A 134 11.35 9.46 11.46
N VAL A 135 10.13 8.94 11.30
CA VAL A 135 9.82 7.84 10.39
C VAL A 135 10.26 8.17 8.96
N ASP A 136 9.88 9.35 8.44
CA ASP A 136 10.14 9.72 7.05
C ASP A 136 11.64 9.84 6.76
N ILE A 137 12.39 10.42 7.68
CA ILE A 137 13.85 10.52 7.61
C ILE A 137 14.48 9.12 7.60
N LYS A 138 14.01 8.23 8.47
CA LYS A 138 14.55 6.86 8.57
C LYS A 138 14.30 6.08 7.28
N ILE A 139 13.09 6.18 6.71
CA ILE A 139 12.75 5.59 5.42
C ILE A 139 13.69 6.11 4.33
N ALA A 140 13.87 7.44 4.24
CA ALA A 140 14.74 8.04 3.24
C ALA A 140 16.20 7.57 3.37
N ILE A 141 16.73 7.53 4.60
CA ILE A 141 18.10 7.05 4.86
C ILE A 141 18.26 5.59 4.46
N ASP A 142 17.33 4.73 4.84
CA ASP A 142 17.41 3.30 4.55
C ASP A 142 17.32 3.02 3.04
N ILE A 143 16.40 3.69 2.32
CA ILE A 143 16.27 3.57 0.86
C ILE A 143 17.57 3.98 0.15
N ILE A 144 18.16 5.12 0.53
CA ILE A 144 19.35 5.66 -0.12
C ILE A 144 20.60 4.85 0.25
N SER A 145 20.75 4.46 1.52
CA SER A 145 21.90 3.65 1.97
C SER A 145 21.94 2.31 1.27
N LEU A 146 20.79 1.61 1.20
CA LEU A 146 20.71 0.32 0.53
C LEU A 146 20.92 0.43 -1.00
N ALA A 147 20.55 1.56 -1.62
CA ALA A 147 20.89 1.82 -3.02
C ALA A 147 22.40 1.97 -3.21
N TYR A 148 23.05 2.75 -2.34
CA TYR A 148 24.50 2.97 -2.38
C TYR A 148 25.30 1.68 -2.16
N GLU A 149 24.79 0.81 -1.29
CA GLU A 149 25.34 -0.52 -0.99
C GLU A 149 25.02 -1.58 -2.07
N ASP A 150 24.38 -1.19 -3.18
CA ASP A 150 24.00 -2.09 -4.27
C ASP A 150 23.09 -3.26 -3.81
N SER A 151 22.32 -3.06 -2.75
CA SER A 151 21.54 -4.14 -2.09
C SER A 151 20.22 -4.45 -2.79
N TYR A 152 19.79 -3.60 -3.74
CA TYR A 152 18.59 -3.82 -4.55
C TYR A 152 18.71 -3.19 -5.94
N ASP A 153 17.90 -3.70 -6.89
CA ASP A 153 17.69 -3.07 -8.21
C ASP A 153 16.43 -2.19 -8.25
N THR A 154 15.42 -2.55 -7.45
CA THR A 154 14.15 -1.82 -7.33
C THR A 154 13.72 -1.74 -5.87
N ALA A 155 13.48 -0.52 -5.39
CA ALA A 155 12.77 -0.27 -4.14
C ALA A 155 11.27 -0.10 -4.42
N VAL A 156 10.43 -0.60 -3.52
CA VAL A 156 8.98 -0.36 -3.57
C VAL A 156 8.58 0.36 -2.30
N LEU A 157 8.12 1.61 -2.44
CA LEU A 157 7.62 2.43 -1.34
C LEU A 157 6.10 2.38 -1.32
N VAL A 158 5.52 1.87 -0.23
CA VAL A 158 4.08 1.91 0.00
C VAL A 158 3.78 3.12 0.89
N SER A 159 3.63 4.30 0.29
CA SER A 159 3.33 5.56 0.99
C SER A 159 2.76 6.58 0.00
N GLY A 160 1.76 7.34 0.46
CA GLY A 160 1.19 8.48 -0.26
C GLY A 160 1.84 9.82 0.07
N ASP A 161 2.91 9.84 0.86
CA ASP A 161 3.56 11.10 1.27
C ASP A 161 4.43 11.66 0.12
N GLY A 162 4.13 12.89 -0.30
CA GLY A 162 4.87 13.61 -1.33
C GLY A 162 6.29 14.00 -0.92
N ASP A 163 6.60 13.96 0.38
CA ASP A 163 7.93 14.31 0.91
C ASP A 163 9.03 13.35 0.44
N PHE A 164 8.67 12.18 -0.13
CA PHE A 164 9.63 11.24 -0.71
C PHE A 164 10.07 11.57 -2.15
N VAL A 165 9.49 12.58 -2.81
CA VAL A 165 9.90 12.97 -4.19
C VAL A 165 11.42 13.19 -4.34
N PRO A 166 12.13 13.85 -3.40
CA PRO A 166 13.59 13.94 -3.45
C PRO A 166 14.30 12.58 -3.38
N VAL A 167 13.75 11.62 -2.63
CA VAL A 167 14.29 10.25 -2.54
C VAL A 167 14.19 9.54 -3.88
N LEU A 168 13.05 9.64 -4.57
CA LEU A 168 12.86 9.07 -5.91
C LEU A 168 13.94 9.58 -6.89
N LYS A 169 14.19 10.90 -6.88
CA LYS A 169 15.25 11.49 -7.71
C LYS A 169 16.61 10.93 -7.37
N LYS A 170 16.92 10.79 -6.07
CA LYS A 170 18.22 10.30 -5.63
C LYS A 170 18.46 8.83 -5.98
N VAL A 171 17.45 7.98 -5.84
CA VAL A 171 17.51 6.56 -6.23
C VAL A 171 17.78 6.44 -7.73
N LYS A 172 17.14 7.27 -8.55
CA LYS A 172 17.39 7.32 -10.01
C LYS A 172 18.80 7.77 -10.36
N GLU A 173 19.37 8.75 -9.64
CA GLU A 173 20.77 9.16 -9.81
C GLU A 173 21.78 8.03 -9.49
N LEU A 174 21.39 7.09 -8.62
CA LEU A 174 22.18 5.92 -8.25
C LEU A 174 21.95 4.72 -9.19
N ASP A 175 21.32 4.93 -10.35
CA ASP A 175 20.98 3.89 -11.33
C ASP A 175 20.07 2.78 -10.77
N LYS A 176 19.21 3.14 -9.83
CA LYS A 176 18.21 2.24 -9.20
C LYS A 176 16.80 2.64 -9.59
N ASN A 177 15.88 1.67 -9.50
CA ASN A 177 14.45 1.89 -9.73
C ASN A 177 13.70 2.09 -8.41
N MET A 178 12.63 2.88 -8.46
CA MET A 178 11.72 3.06 -7.33
C MET A 178 10.26 3.07 -7.80
N GLU A 179 9.45 2.18 -7.24
CA GLU A 179 8.01 2.13 -7.44
C GLU A 179 7.30 2.74 -6.22
N VAL A 180 6.23 3.52 -6.45
CA VAL A 180 5.41 4.09 -5.37
C VAL A 180 3.99 3.54 -5.43
N TRP A 181 3.57 2.92 -4.35
CA TRP A 181 2.24 2.36 -4.14
C TRP A 181 1.48 3.23 -3.14
N ALA A 182 0.47 3.93 -3.61
CA ALA A 182 -0.30 4.90 -2.83
C ALA A 182 -1.75 4.95 -3.30
N PHE A 183 -2.69 5.14 -2.36
CA PHE A 183 -4.09 5.41 -2.72
C PHE A 183 -4.16 6.70 -3.54
N ARG A 184 -4.85 6.68 -4.69
CA ARG A 184 -4.94 7.82 -5.63
C ARG A 184 -5.42 9.13 -5.00
N TYR A 185 -6.17 9.08 -3.89
CA TYR A 185 -6.62 10.27 -3.14
C TYR A 185 -5.50 11.00 -2.40
N SER A 186 -4.40 10.32 -2.08
CA SER A 186 -3.22 10.93 -1.46
C SER A 186 -2.34 11.68 -2.47
N LEU A 187 -2.39 11.30 -3.74
CA LEU A 187 -1.61 11.89 -4.83
C LEU A 187 -2.24 13.16 -5.43
N ALA A 188 -3.42 13.58 -4.96
CA ALA A 188 -4.11 14.78 -5.47
C ALA A 188 -3.30 16.09 -5.33
N ASN A 189 -2.19 16.07 -4.59
CA ASN A 189 -1.26 17.19 -4.46
C ASN A 189 0.06 17.05 -5.25
N VAL A 190 0.30 15.94 -5.96
CA VAL A 190 1.54 15.75 -6.71
C VAL A 190 1.25 15.64 -8.19
N LYS A 191 1.27 16.79 -8.88
CA LYS A 191 1.45 16.82 -10.33
C LYS A 191 2.89 16.42 -10.63
N LEU A 192 3.11 15.18 -11.07
CA LEU A 192 4.33 14.83 -11.78
C LEU A 192 4.12 15.26 -13.24
N SER A 193 4.71 16.41 -13.61
CA SER A 193 4.92 16.84 -14.99
C SER A 193 6.20 16.23 -15.56
#